data_AF-A0A926H648-F1
#
_entry.id   AF-A0A926H648-F1
#
_cell.length_a   1.000
_cell.length_b   1.000
_cell.length_c   1.000
_cell.angle_alpha   90.00
_cell.angle_beta   90.00
_cell.angle_gamma   90.00
#
_symmetry.space_group_name_H-M   'P 1'
#
loop_
_entity.id
_entity.type
_entity.pdbx_description
1 polymer ?
#
loop_
_entity_poly.entity_id
_entity_poly.type
_entity_poly.pdbx_seq_one_letter_code
_entity_poly.pdbx_strand_id
1 'polypeptide(L)' 'APRTLEDCERDHITAVLEQTRWKVSGENGAVRILGVIPTTLESKMKKLGIIRP' A
#
# COMPACT_ATOMS: atom_id res chain seq x y z
N ALA A 1 1.96 -15.42 -16.78
CA ALA A 1 1.23 -16.12 -15.69
C ALA A 1 -0.01 -15.32 -15.34
N PRO A 2 -1.13 -15.93 -14.91
CA PRO A 2 -2.28 -15.17 -14.44
C PRO A 2 -1.87 -14.34 -13.20
N ARG A 3 -2.14 -13.03 -13.22
CA ARG A 3 -1.97 -12.21 -12.01
C ARG A 3 -3.00 -12.65 -10.99
N THR A 4 -2.55 -12.95 -9.77
CA THR A 4 -3.45 -13.19 -8.65
C THR A 4 -4.01 -11.86 -8.16
N LEU A 5 -5.13 -11.91 -7.43
CA LEU A 5 -5.69 -10.72 -6.79
C LEU A 5 -4.69 -10.09 -5.81
N GLU A 6 -3.86 -10.90 -5.16
CA GLU A 6 -2.78 -10.41 -4.29
C GLU A 6 -1.71 -9.64 -5.06
N ASP A 7 -1.40 -10.04 -6.29
CA ASP A 7 -0.43 -9.33 -7.14
C ASP A 7 -0.98 -7.96 -7.57
N CYS A 8 -2.25 -7.91 -7.98
CA CYS A 8 -2.90 -6.64 -8.31
C CYS A 8 -3.03 -5.72 -7.07
N GLU A 9 -3.36 -6.28 -5.89
CA GLU A 9 -3.45 -5.51 -4.65
C GLU A 9 -2.07 -4.96 -4.23
N ARG A 10 -1.01 -5.77 -4.37
CA ARG A 10 0.37 -5.35 -4.13
C ARG A 10 0.78 -4.20 -5.06
N ASP A 11 0.54 -4.36 -6.35
CA ASP A 11 0.90 -3.36 -7.38
C ASP A 11 0.17 -2.04 -7.12
N HIS A 12 -1.13 -2.10 -6.82
CA HIS A 12 -1.91 -0.92 -6.48
C HIS A 12 -1.41 -0.21 -5.22
N ILE A 13 -1.16 -0.94 -4.13
CA ILE A 13 -0.65 -0.36 -2.89
C ILE A 13 0.73 0.26 -3.11
N THR A 14 1.61 -0.43 -3.86
CA THR A 14 2.96 0.06 -4.18
C THR A 14 2.89 1.35 -4.99
N ALA A 15 2.07 1.40 -6.04
CA ALA A 15 1.89 2.59 -6.87
C ALA A 15 1.36 3.79 -6.06
N VAL A 16 0.46 3.57 -5.11
CA VAL A 16 -0.02 4.64 -4.21
C VAL A 16 1.08 5.09 -3.26
N LEU A 17 1.85 4.17 -2.69
CA LEU A 17 2.96 4.50 -1.81
C LEU A 17 4.03 5.30 -2.53
N GLU A 18 4.39 4.94 -3.75
CA GLU A 18 5.35 5.71 -4.54
C GLU A 18 4.86 7.14 -4.80
N GLN A 19 3.57 7.30 -5.14
CA GLN A 19 2.95 8.62 -5.30
C GLN A 19 2.98 9.45 -4.03
N THR A 20 2.79 8.82 -2.85
CA THR A 20 2.89 9.52 -1.57
C THR A 20 4.31 9.61 -1.02
N ARG A 21 5.34 9.20 -1.78
CA ARG A 21 6.74 9.12 -1.34
C ARG A 21 6.92 8.25 -0.08
N TRP A 22 6.32 7.07 -0.11
CA TRP A 22 6.31 6.07 0.95
C TRP A 22 5.69 6.53 2.26
N LYS A 23 4.85 7.56 2.19
CA LYS A 23 4.17 8.11 3.35
C LYS A 23 2.93 7.27 3.63
N VAL A 24 2.98 6.45 4.67
CA VAL A 24 1.88 5.57 5.08
C VAL A 24 0.77 6.38 5.74
N SER A 25 1.12 7.28 6.67
CA SER A 25 0.21 8.03 7.53
C SER A 25 0.33 9.56 7.34
N GLY A 26 -0.70 10.29 7.80
CA GLY A 26 -0.78 11.76 7.73
C GLY A 26 -1.68 12.28 6.61
N GLU A 27 -1.79 13.61 6.51
CA GLU A 27 -2.71 14.30 5.58
C GLU A 27 -2.48 13.93 4.11
N ASN A 28 -1.24 13.61 3.74
CA ASN A 28 -0.85 13.18 2.38
C ASN A 28 -0.36 11.73 2.34
N GLY A 29 -0.82 10.89 3.28
CA GLY A 29 -0.45 9.48 3.36
C GLY A 29 -1.26 8.58 2.42
N ALA A 30 -0.70 7.41 2.09
CA ALA A 30 -1.31 6.40 1.23
C ALA A 30 -2.67 5.93 1.76
N VAL A 31 -2.86 5.96 3.08
CA VAL A 31 -4.13 5.70 3.77
C VAL A 31 -5.31 6.53 3.25
N ARG A 32 -5.05 7.80 2.89
CA ARG A 32 -6.10 8.72 2.42
C ARG A 32 -6.53 8.40 1.00
N ILE A 33 -5.61 7.90 0.18
CA ILE A 33 -5.86 7.49 -1.21
C ILE A 33 -6.52 6.10 -1.23
N LEU A 34 -6.01 5.17 -0.43
CA LEU A 34 -6.53 3.80 -0.32
C LEU A 34 -7.81 3.70 0.52
N GLY A 35 -8.18 4.75 1.26
CA GLY A 35 -9.39 4.77 2.08
C GLY A 35 -9.34 3.80 3.27
N VAL A 36 -8.15 3.44 3.74
CA VAL A 36 -7.94 2.51 4.86
C VAL A 36 -7.22 3.20 6.00
N ILE A 37 -7.35 2.69 7.22
CA ILE A 37 -6.59 3.23 8.36
C ILE A 37 -5.11 2.80 8.30
N PRO A 38 -4.17 3.55 8.91
CA PRO A 38 -2.74 3.25 8.87
C PRO A 38 -2.38 1.84 9.33
N THR A 39 -2.99 1.37 10.41
CA THR A 39 -2.74 0.05 10.98
C THR A 39 -3.17 -1.09 10.04
N THR A 40 -4.23 -0.88 9.26
CA THR A 40 -4.68 -1.82 8.22
C THR A 40 -3.72 -1.83 7.04
N LEU A 41 -3.26 -0.64 6.61
CA LEU A 41 -2.30 -0.54 5.53
C LEU A 41 -0.97 -1.21 5.89
N GLU A 42 -0.46 -1.00 7.10
CA GLU A 42 0.75 -1.68 7.60
C GLU A 42 0.59 -3.20 7.64
N SER A 43 -0.58 -3.68 8.10
CA SER A 43 -0.88 -5.11 8.11
C SER A 43 -0.94 -5.70 6.70
N LYS A 44 -1.54 -4.98 5.74
CA LYS A 44 -1.57 -5.36 4.32
C LYS A 44 -0.18 -5.35 3.69
N MET A 45 0.63 -4.33 3.96
CA MET A 45 2.03 -4.27 3.50
C MET A 45 2.81 -5.47 4.00
N LYS A 46 2.71 -5.79 5.30
CA LYS A 46 3.39 -6.94 5.90
C LYS A 46 2.92 -8.26 5.30
N LYS A 47 1.61 -8.40 5.05
CA LYS A 47 1.03 -9.60 4.41
C LYS A 47 1.48 -9.77 2.97
N LEU A 48 1.54 -8.67 2.21
CA LEU A 48 1.91 -8.66 0.79
C LEU A 48 3.44 -8.60 0.57
N GLY A 49 4.23 -8.46 1.63
CA GLY A 49 5.69 -8.35 1.55
C GLY A 49 6.17 -7.02 0.98
N ILE A 50 5.39 -5.95 1.12
CA ILE A 50 5.75 -4.60 0.67
C ILE A 50 6.70 -3.99 1.71
N ILE A 51 7.93 -3.74 1.30
CA ILE A 51 8.98 -3.15 2.16
C ILE A 51 9.28 -1.76 1.62
N ARG A 52 9.25 -0.77 2.51
CA ARG A 52 9.66 0.60 2.19
C ARG A 52 11.19 0.67 1.96
N PRO A 53 11.66 1.36 0.92
CA PRO A 53 13.07 1.60 0.68
C PRO A 53 13.68 2.56 1.72
#